data_AF-A0A969C3B5-F1
#
_entry.id   AF-A0A969C3B5-F1
#
_cell.length_a   1.000
_cell.length_b   1.000
_cell.length_c   1.000
_cell.angle_alpha   90.00
_cell.angle_beta   90.00
_cell.angle_gamma   90.00
#
_symmetry.space_group_name_H-M   'P 1'
#
loop_
_entity.id
_entity.type
_entity.pdbx_description
1 polymer ?
#
loop_
_entity_poly.entity_id
_entity_poly.type
_entity_poly.pdbx_seq_one_letter_code
_entity_poly.pdbx_strand_id
1 'polypeptide(L)' 'SISFGGGVRRCVGEQFAWMEGVLLLATLGRKWKLRLNPAQKIVPQAMITLRSKYGMKMRIERR' A
#
# COMPACT_ATOMS: atom_id res chain seq x y z
N SER A 1 5.63 -5.11 14.33
CA SER A 1 6.11 -4.84 12.97
C SER A 1 6.77 -6.05 12.33
N ILE A 2 6.11 -7.22 12.36
CA ILE A 2 6.74 -8.45 11.85
C ILE A 2 7.00 -8.40 10.34
N SER A 3 6.22 -7.59 9.61
CA SER A 3 6.42 -7.27 8.19
C SER A 3 7.73 -6.52 7.90
N PHE A 4 8.35 -5.88 8.89
CA PHE A 4 9.64 -5.19 8.78
C PHE A 4 10.77 -5.96 9.48
N GLY A 5 10.57 -7.25 9.75
CA GLY A 5 11.53 -8.10 10.45
C GLY A 5 11.49 -7.95 11.98
N GLY A 6 12.54 -8.45 12.64
CA GLY A 6 12.64 -8.46 14.10
C GLY A 6 14.08 -8.59 14.58
N GLY A 7 14.34 -8.19 15.83
CA GLY A 7 15.67 -8.23 16.44
C GLY A 7 16.70 -7.35 15.70
N VAL A 8 17.94 -7.82 15.66
CA VAL A 8 19.10 -7.12 15.05
C VAL A 8 19.01 -6.94 13.52
N ARG A 9 18.06 -7.63 12.86
CA ARG A 9 17.80 -7.51 11.41
C ARG A 9 16.46 -6.82 11.11
N ARG A 10 15.95 -6.02 12.04
CA ARG A 10 14.80 -5.15 11.77
C ARG A 10 15.14 -4.18 10.64
N CYS A 11 14.16 -3.89 9.80
CA CYS A 11 14.28 -2.93 8.72
C CYS A 11 14.66 -1.55 9.29
N VAL A 12 15.81 -1.03 8.87
CA VAL A 12 16.28 0.31 9.26
C VAL A 12 15.31 1.40 8.78
N GLY A 13 14.62 1.16 7.67
CA GLY A 13 13.65 2.09 7.08
C GLY A 13 12.24 2.02 7.67
N GLU A 14 11.98 1.24 8.73
CA GLU A 14 10.63 1.06 9.27
C GLU A 14 9.94 2.38 9.64
N GLN A 15 10.62 3.23 10.40
CA GLN A 15 10.03 4.49 10.86
C GLN A 15 9.70 5.43 9.69
N PHE A 16 10.59 5.45 8.69
CA PHE A 16 10.40 6.23 7.48
C PHE A 16 9.20 5.73 6.67
N ALA A 17 9.09 4.41 6.48
CA ALA A 17 7.97 3.79 5.76
C ALA A 17 6.62 4.09 6.43
N TRP A 18 6.57 4.09 7.77
CA TRP A 18 5.37 4.50 8.51
C TRP A 18 5.01 5.96 8.29
N MET A 19 5.98 6.86 8.41
CA MET A 19 5.77 8.29 8.23
C MET A 19 5.25 8.60 6.83
N GLU A 20 5.91 8.09 5.79
CA GLU A 20 5.47 8.28 4.41
C GLU A 20 4.09 7.68 4.15
N GLY A 21 3.84 6.46 4.65
CA GLY A 21 2.56 5.78 4.47
C GLY A 21 1.40 6.57 5.06
N VAL A 22 1.55 7.10 6.28
CA VAL A 22 0.51 7.91 6.93
C VAL A 22 0.28 9.22 6.17
N LEU A 23 1.35 9.92 5.76
CA LEU A 23 1.23 11.18 5.02
C LEU A 23 0.58 10.96 3.64
N LEU A 24 0.96 9.90 2.94
CA LEU A 24 0.40 9.56 1.64
C LEU A 24 -1.10 9.20 1.76
N LEU A 25 -1.48 8.41 2.77
CA LEU A 25 -2.89 8.07 2.99
C LEU A 25 -3.71 9.29 3.42
N ALA A 26 -3.17 10.15 4.29
CA ALA A 26 -3.85 11.37 4.73
C ALA A 26 -4.06 12.36 3.57
N THR A 27 -3.07 12.53 2.71
CA THR A 27 -3.17 13.43 1.54
C THR A 27 -4.16 12.92 0.51
N LEU A 28 -4.15 11.60 0.21
CA LEU A 28 -5.12 10.99 -0.70
C LEU A 28 -6.54 11.03 -0.11
N GLY A 29 -6.74 10.56 1.12
CA GLY A 29 -8.06 10.44 1.76
C GLY A 29 -8.74 11.79 2.06
N ARG A 30 -7.96 12.88 2.14
CA ARG A 30 -8.49 14.24 2.29
C ARG A 30 -9.08 14.79 0.99
N LYS A 31 -8.47 14.50 -0.16
CA LYS A 31 -8.83 15.11 -1.45
C LYS A 31 -9.67 14.20 -2.34
N TRP A 32 -9.54 12.89 -2.16
CA TRP A 32 -10.04 11.90 -3.10
C TRP A 32 -10.73 10.75 -2.37
N LYS A 33 -11.77 10.24 -3.01
CA LYS A 33 -12.44 8.99 -2.68
C LYS A 33 -12.03 7.95 -3.73
N LEU A 34 -11.33 6.92 -3.28
CA LEU A 34 -10.87 5.84 -4.14
C LEU A 34 -11.90 4.71 -4.15
N ARG A 35 -12.37 4.32 -5.33
CA ARG A 35 -13.29 3.20 -5.53
C ARG A 35 -12.61 2.11 -6.34
N LEU A 36 -12.66 0.86 -5.90
CA LEU A 36 -12.11 -0.26 -6.66
C LEU A 36 -12.83 -0.35 -8.02
N ASN A 37 -12.08 -0.53 -9.11
CA ASN A 37 -12.71 -0.79 -10.40
C ASN A 37 -13.51 -2.10 -10.33
N PRO A 38 -14.80 -2.15 -10.72
CA PRO A 38 -15.62 -3.36 -10.62
C PRO A 38 -15.02 -4.59 -11.32
N ALA A 39 -14.24 -4.41 -12.39
CA ALA A 39 -13.58 -5.49 -13.10
C ALA A 39 -12.23 -5.91 -12.51
N GLN A 40 -11.78 -5.28 -11.41
CA GLN A 40 -10.46 -5.54 -10.84
C GLN A 40 -10.40 -6.92 -10.17
N LYS A 41 -9.46 -7.75 -10.61
CA LYS A 41 -9.12 -9.03 -9.96
C LYS A 41 -7.94 -8.83 -9.01
N ILE A 42 -8.12 -9.20 -7.74
CA ILE A 42 -7.06 -9.19 -6.73
C ILE A 42 -6.53 -10.61 -6.61
N VAL A 43 -5.39 -10.88 -7.23
CA VAL A 43 -4.73 -12.18 -7.19
C VAL A 43 -3.31 -11.99 -6.65
N PRO A 44 -2.93 -12.62 -5.53
CA PRO A 44 -1.58 -12.53 -5.02
C PRO A 44 -0.60 -13.18 -5.98
N GLN A 45 0.51 -12.50 -6.25
CA GLN A 45 1.65 -13.01 -7.01
C GLN A 45 2.87 -12.93 -6.10
N ALA A 46 3.38 -14.10 -5.71
CA ALA A 46 4.63 -14.21 -4.98
C ALA A 46 5.81 -14.08 -5.97
N MET A 47 6.63 -13.06 -5.77
CA MET A 47 7.97 -12.93 -6.38
C MET A 47 8.97 -12.72 -5.24
N ILE A 48 10.03 -11.92 -5.45
CA ILE A 48 10.92 -11.48 -4.35
C ILE A 48 10.09 -10.77 -3.25
N THR A 49 9.06 -10.03 -3.64
CA THR A 49 8.05 -9.45 -2.75
C THR A 49 6.64 -9.85 -3.20
N LEU A 50 5.68 -9.88 -2.26
CA LEU A 50 4.27 -10.16 -2.56
C LEU A 50 3.63 -8.93 -3.21
N ARG A 51 2.98 -9.11 -4.36
CA ARG A 51 2.21 -8.06 -5.02
C ARG A 51 0.92 -8.55 -5.65
N SER A 52 0.06 -7.63 -6.09
CA SER A 52 -1.10 -7.98 -6.92
C SER A 52 -0.68 -8.26 -8.36
N LYS A 53 -1.08 -9.41 -8.92
CA LYS A 53 -0.75 -9.83 -10.28
C LYS A 53 -1.17 -8.82 -11.35
N TYR A 54 -2.33 -8.20 -11.17
CA TYR A 54 -2.95 -7.30 -12.16
C TYR A 54 -2.91 -5.82 -11.73
N GLY A 55 -1.96 -5.46 -10.87
CA GLY A 55 -1.89 -4.14 -10.26
C GLY A 55 -3.11 -3.85 -9.37
N MET A 56 -3.45 -2.58 -9.19
CA MET A 56 -4.59 -2.14 -8.38
C MET A 56 -5.29 -0.96 -9.06
N LYS A 57 -6.21 -1.24 -9.99
CA LYS A 57 -6.94 -0.20 -10.72
C LYS A 57 -8.07 0.34 -9.84
N MET A 58 -8.07 1.65 -9.64
CA MET A 58 -9.09 2.38 -8.87
C MET A 58 -9.66 3.54 -9.69
N ARG A 59 -10.93 3.86 -9.45
CA ARG A 59 -11.58 5.10 -9.88
C ARG A 59 -11.41 6.15 -8.79
N ILE A 60 -11.10 7.36 -9.20
CA ILE A 60 -10.82 8.48 -8.31
C ILE A 60 -11.98 9.47 -8.43
N GLU A 61 -12.64 9.76 -7.32
CA GLU A 61 -13.69 10.77 -7.20
C GLU A 61 -13.17 11.89 -6.29
N ARG A 62 -13.38 13.16 -6.65
CA ARG A 62 -13.05 14.26 -5.73
C ARG A 62 -13.99 14.20 -4.52
N ARG A 63 -13.42 14.38 -3.33
CA ARG A 63 -14.21 14.44 -2.08
C ARG A 63 -14.92 15.78 -1.93
#